data_AF-A0A559JMG0-F1
#
_entry.id   AF-A0A559JMG0-F1
#
_cell.length_a   1.000
_cell.length_b   1.000
_cell.length_c   1.000
_cell.angle_alpha   90.00
_cell.angle_beta   90.00
_cell.angle_gamma   90.00
#
_symmetry.space_group_name_H-M   'P 1'
#
loop_
_entity.id
_entity.type
_entity.pdbx_description
1 polymer ?
#
loop_
_entity_poly.entity_id
_entity_poly.type
_entity_poly.pdbx_seq_one_letter_code
_entity_poly.pdbx_strand_id
1 'polypeptide(L)'
;MQDQTNDPHKADDDLEDEFLRERLQRYGQMRKQPLPFDPFLTPRPRKNKWIAGLLSFLVPGTGQFYLGLMQRGLAMMLLFFLDIFAIVFFATNGADSIPLIVLFSLLIPVIYFYNIFDALQQTDKVNNDVTPSFYGGNSGDASYTPDGSPVRKRNNGFGYLLIAAGIVLFLIHSRPTWLARAFELVGSSIGAVVLIGVGLFMFYNESRKK
;
A
#
# COMPACT_ATOMS: atom_id res chain seq x y z
N MET A 1 -27.30 -41.89 54.96
CA MET A 1 -27.91 -40.57 55.18
C MET A 1 -26.81 -39.54 54.98
N GLN A 2 -26.68 -39.01 53.76
CA GLN A 2 -25.84 -37.85 53.47
C GLN A 2 -26.80 -36.74 53.07
N ASP A 3 -26.75 -35.67 53.86
CA ASP A 3 -27.56 -34.48 53.78
C ASP A 3 -27.21 -33.72 52.50
N GLN A 4 -28.08 -33.81 51.49
CA GLN A 4 -28.01 -32.94 50.33
C GLN A 4 -28.53 -31.58 50.77
N THR A 5 -27.61 -30.75 51.29
CA THR A 5 -27.82 -29.33 51.43
C THR A 5 -28.19 -28.78 50.05
N ASN A 6 -29.48 -28.52 49.88
CA ASN A 6 -30.07 -27.97 48.68
C ASN A 6 -29.63 -26.50 48.60
N ASP A 7 -28.42 -26.29 48.10
CA ASP A 7 -27.78 -24.99 47.97
C ASP A 7 -28.32 -24.33 46.69
N PRO A 8 -29.20 -23.31 46.79
CA PRO A 8 -29.89 -22.74 45.64
C PRO A 8 -28.93 -22.12 44.63
N HIS A 9 -27.71 -21.75 45.05
CA HIS A 9 -26.70 -21.17 44.17
C HIS A 9 -26.13 -22.14 43.14
N LYS A 10 -26.07 -23.44 43.44
CA LYS A 10 -25.57 -24.44 42.47
C LYS A 10 -26.50 -24.64 41.29
N ALA A 11 -27.81 -24.56 41.51
CA ALA A 11 -28.81 -24.73 40.46
C ALA A 11 -28.76 -23.58 39.44
N ASP A 12 -28.47 -22.35 39.91
CA ASP A 12 -28.33 -21.18 39.04
C ASP A 12 -27.06 -21.25 38.18
N ASP A 13 -25.93 -21.68 38.77
CA ASP A 13 -24.66 -21.86 38.06
C ASP A 13 -24.78 -22.91 36.93
N ASP A 14 -25.48 -24.01 37.18
CA ASP A 14 -25.71 -25.07 36.19
C ASP A 14 -26.57 -24.56 35.00
N LEU A 15 -27.57 -23.71 35.28
CA LEU A 15 -28.42 -23.09 34.26
C LEU A 15 -27.65 -22.06 33.41
N GLU A 16 -26.76 -21.28 34.04
CA GLU A 16 -25.89 -20.33 33.33
C GLU A 16 -24.92 -21.06 32.39
N ASP A 17 -24.30 -22.14 32.86
CA ASP A 17 -23.40 -22.96 32.05
C ASP A 17 -24.13 -23.62 30.86
N GLU A 18 -25.35 -24.09 31.08
CA GLU A 18 -26.17 -24.68 30.02
C GLU A 18 -26.57 -23.62 28.98
N PHE A 19 -26.95 -22.42 29.43
CA PHE A 19 -27.23 -21.28 28.57
C PHE A 19 -26.01 -20.78 27.79
N LEU A 20 -24.84 -20.72 28.43
CA LEU A 20 -23.58 -20.34 27.80
C LEU A 20 -23.15 -21.38 26.77
N ARG A 21 -23.31 -22.68 27.07
CA ARG A 21 -23.06 -23.77 26.11
C ARG A 21 -23.98 -23.70 24.91
N GLU A 22 -25.27 -23.45 25.13
CA GLU A 22 -26.24 -23.29 24.05
C GLU A 22 -25.87 -22.10 23.16
N ARG A 23 -25.50 -20.95 23.75
CA ARG A 23 -25.01 -19.79 23.00
C ARG A 23 -23.72 -20.08 22.26
N LEU A 24 -22.73 -20.71 22.88
CA LEU A 24 -21.46 -21.08 22.25
C LEU A 24 -21.65 -22.03 21.07
N GLN A 25 -22.56 -23.01 21.21
CA GLN A 25 -22.95 -23.89 20.11
C GLN A 25 -23.67 -23.12 19.00
N ARG A 26 -24.59 -22.22 19.36
CA ARG A 26 -25.32 -21.37 18.40
C ARG A 26 -24.37 -20.42 17.64
N TYR A 27 -23.41 -19.81 18.34
CA TYR A 27 -22.33 -19.01 17.75
C TYR A 27 -21.42 -19.85 16.83
N GLY A 28 -21.10 -21.08 17.24
CA GLY A 28 -20.35 -22.03 16.42
C GLY A 28 -21.11 -22.47 15.15
N GLN A 29 -22.44 -22.57 15.22
CA GLN A 29 -23.31 -22.93 14.10
C GLN A 29 -23.59 -21.75 13.15
N MET A 30 -23.69 -20.51 13.64
CA MET A 30 -23.86 -19.32 12.78
C MET A 30 -22.70 -19.14 11.79
N ARG A 31 -21.49 -19.60 12.12
CA ARG A 31 -20.33 -19.59 11.21
C ARG A 31 -20.49 -20.50 9.99
N LYS A 32 -21.45 -21.41 9.99
CA LYS A 32 -21.65 -22.42 8.92
C LYS A 32 -22.87 -22.17 8.04
N GLN A 33 -23.59 -21.06 8.21
CA GLN A 33 -24.70 -20.76 7.31
C GLN A 33 -24.14 -20.31 5.95
N PRO A 34 -24.47 -21.01 4.85
CA PRO A 34 -24.31 -20.44 3.52
C PRO A 34 -25.20 -19.19 3.47
N LEU A 35 -24.65 -18.08 2.99
CA LEU A 35 -25.35 -16.81 2.86
C LEU A 35 -26.68 -17.03 2.08
N PRO A 36 -27.76 -16.29 2.41
CA PRO A 36 -29.01 -16.33 1.66
C PRO A 36 -28.72 -16.15 0.16
N PHE A 37 -29.27 -17.05 -0.67
CA PHE A 37 -29.19 -16.91 -2.12
C PHE A 37 -29.98 -15.66 -2.52
N ASP A 38 -29.27 -14.57 -2.78
CA ASP A 38 -29.86 -13.36 -3.32
C ASP A 38 -29.83 -13.45 -4.86
N PRO A 39 -30.99 -13.58 -5.54
CA PRO A 39 -31.06 -13.72 -7.00
C PRO A 39 -30.54 -12.50 -7.76
N PHE A 40 -30.30 -11.36 -7.08
CA PHE A 40 -29.71 -10.17 -7.69
C PHE A 40 -28.19 -10.07 -7.51
N LEU A 41 -27.57 -10.96 -6.71
CA LEU A 41 -26.12 -11.03 -6.55
C LEU A 41 -25.53 -11.96 -7.61
N THR A 42 -25.10 -11.37 -8.73
CA THR A 42 -24.30 -12.10 -9.71
C THR A 42 -22.88 -12.30 -9.17
N PRO A 43 -22.42 -13.54 -8.93
CA PRO A 43 -21.05 -13.77 -8.49
C PRO A 43 -20.09 -13.25 -9.55
N ARG A 44 -19.20 -12.30 -9.17
CA ARG A 44 -18.18 -11.81 -10.09
C ARG A 44 -17.26 -12.97 -10.48
N PRO A 45 -17.00 -13.20 -11.78
CA PRO A 45 -16.12 -14.27 -12.21
C PRO A 45 -14.70 -14.02 -11.70
N ARG A 46 -14.05 -15.08 -11.20
CA ARG A 46 -12.66 -15.04 -10.76
C ARG A 46 -11.76 -14.60 -11.92
N LYS A 47 -10.81 -13.73 -11.64
CA LYS A 47 -9.86 -13.21 -12.63
C LYS A 47 -8.67 -14.15 -12.79
N ASN A 48 -8.20 -14.33 -14.02
CA ASN A 48 -7.09 -15.24 -14.32
C ASN A 48 -5.74 -14.56 -14.10
N LYS A 49 -4.88 -15.15 -13.26
CA LYS A 49 -3.51 -14.64 -12.98
C LYS A 49 -2.65 -14.55 -14.22
N TRP A 50 -2.71 -15.58 -15.07
CA TRP A 50 -1.95 -15.63 -16.31
C TRP A 50 -2.28 -14.47 -17.25
N ILE A 51 -3.58 -14.14 -17.38
CA ILE A 51 -4.02 -13.04 -18.24
C ILE A 51 -3.59 -11.70 -17.64
N ALA A 52 -3.74 -11.51 -16.32
CA ALA A 52 -3.28 -10.29 -15.65
C ALA A 52 -1.77 -10.07 -15.80
N GLY A 53 -0.97 -11.13 -15.63
CA GLY A 53 0.47 -11.09 -15.84
C GLY A 53 0.86 -10.85 -17.30
N LEU A 54 0.21 -11.52 -18.25
CA LEU A 54 0.48 -11.36 -19.68
C LEU A 54 0.15 -9.94 -20.18
N LEU A 55 -1.00 -9.37 -19.76
CA LEU A 55 -1.33 -7.98 -20.09
C LEU A 55 -0.29 -7.03 -19.52
N SER A 56 0.06 -7.21 -18.24
CA SER A 56 1.09 -6.42 -17.58
C SER A 56 2.45 -6.51 -18.28
N PHE A 57 2.82 -7.69 -18.79
CA PHE A 57 4.01 -7.91 -19.60
C PHE A 57 3.95 -7.15 -20.94
N LEU A 58 2.81 -7.20 -21.65
CA LEU A 58 2.70 -6.56 -22.97
C LEU A 58 2.74 -5.03 -22.88
N VAL A 59 1.99 -4.46 -21.94
CA VAL A 59 1.87 -3.02 -21.75
C VAL A 59 1.86 -2.70 -20.25
N PRO A 60 2.84 -1.92 -19.74
CA PRO A 60 2.90 -1.51 -18.35
C PRO A 60 1.57 -0.92 -17.87
N GLY A 61 1.06 -1.39 -16.73
CA GLY A 61 -0.19 -0.91 -16.13
C GLY A 61 -1.49 -1.55 -16.61
N THR A 62 -1.50 -2.29 -17.73
CA THR A 62 -2.75 -2.88 -18.26
C THR A 62 -3.22 -4.12 -17.49
N GLY A 63 -2.31 -4.86 -16.85
CA GLY A 63 -2.67 -6.01 -15.99
C GLY A 63 -3.52 -5.59 -14.79
N GLN A 64 -3.21 -4.42 -14.21
CA GLN A 64 -3.98 -3.83 -13.12
C GLN A 64 -5.35 -3.34 -13.61
N PHE A 65 -5.48 -2.87 -14.86
CA PHE A 65 -6.77 -2.51 -15.46
C PHE A 65 -7.67 -3.73 -15.66
N TYR A 66 -7.13 -4.87 -16.05
CA TYR A 66 -7.89 -6.12 -16.17
C TYR A 66 -8.55 -6.54 -14.84
N LEU A 67 -7.87 -6.24 -13.73
CA LEU A 67 -8.34 -6.48 -12.37
C LEU A 67 -9.29 -5.38 -11.84
N GLY A 68 -9.48 -4.28 -12.58
CA GLY A 68 -10.29 -3.13 -12.17
C GLY A 68 -9.55 -2.10 -11.30
N LEU A 69 -8.25 -2.26 -11.07
CA LEU A 69 -7.43 -1.33 -10.27
C LEU A 69 -6.88 -0.20 -11.13
N MET A 70 -7.77 0.68 -11.60
CA MET A 70 -7.42 1.78 -12.50
C MET A 70 -6.32 2.68 -11.94
N GLN A 71 -6.38 3.11 -10.68
CA GLN A 71 -5.34 4.00 -10.12
C GLN A 71 -3.95 3.38 -10.12
N ARG A 72 -3.87 2.07 -9.86
CA ARG A 72 -2.59 1.37 -9.82
C ARG A 72 -2.04 1.12 -11.23
N GLY A 73 -2.90 0.82 -12.19
CA GLY A 73 -2.49 0.72 -13.60
C GLY A 73 -1.98 2.07 -14.14
N LEU A 74 -2.71 3.14 -13.86
CA LEU A 74 -2.36 4.51 -14.32
C LEU A 74 -1.07 5.00 -13.65
N ALA A 75 -0.88 4.65 -12.37
CA ALA A 75 0.37 4.86 -11.64
C ALA A 75 1.58 4.22 -12.35
N MET A 76 1.48 2.94 -12.72
CA MET A 76 2.56 2.23 -13.41
C MET A 76 2.83 2.82 -14.79
N MET A 77 1.77 3.15 -15.55
CA MET A 77 1.91 3.81 -16.85
C MET A 77 2.64 5.14 -16.72
N LEU A 78 2.20 6.00 -15.80
CA LEU A 78 2.84 7.31 -15.61
C LEU A 78 4.29 7.15 -15.18
N LEU A 79 4.57 6.23 -14.26
CA LEU A 79 5.93 5.99 -13.78
C LEU A 79 6.85 5.52 -14.91
N PHE A 80 6.36 4.62 -15.78
CA PHE A 80 7.09 4.17 -16.96
C PHE A 80 7.34 5.30 -17.98
N PHE A 81 6.32 6.11 -18.30
CA PHE A 81 6.48 7.23 -19.23
C PHE A 81 7.35 8.35 -18.66
N LEU A 82 7.27 8.61 -17.35
CA LEU A 82 8.09 9.60 -16.66
C LEU A 82 9.56 9.18 -16.63
N ASP A 83 9.84 7.89 -16.47
CA ASP A 83 11.18 7.32 -16.54
C ASP A 83 11.78 7.50 -17.96
N ILE A 84 11.02 7.15 -19.01
CA ILE A 84 11.44 7.39 -20.40
C ILE A 84 11.67 8.89 -20.66
N PHE A 85 10.75 9.74 -20.21
CA PHE A 85 10.88 11.19 -20.34
C PHE A 85 12.14 11.70 -19.64
N ALA A 86 12.43 11.20 -18.43
CA ALA A 86 13.65 11.55 -17.70
C ALA A 86 14.91 11.14 -18.48
N ILE A 87 14.96 9.93 -19.02
CA ILE A 87 16.09 9.45 -19.84
C ILE A 87 16.32 10.37 -21.04
N VAL A 88 15.28 10.64 -21.83
CA VAL A 88 15.37 11.50 -23.02
C VAL A 88 15.76 12.93 -22.63
N PHE A 89 15.18 13.44 -21.54
CA PHE A 89 15.45 14.78 -21.04
C PHE A 89 16.93 14.94 -20.63
N PHE A 90 17.48 14.01 -19.84
CA PHE A 90 18.89 14.06 -19.43
C PHE A 90 19.85 13.79 -20.59
N ALA A 91 19.46 12.96 -21.56
CA ALA A 91 20.26 12.69 -22.75
C ALA A 91 20.36 13.91 -23.69
N THR A 92 19.29 14.69 -23.84
CA THR A 92 19.20 15.82 -24.79
C THR A 92 19.73 17.14 -24.24
N ASN A 93 19.61 17.39 -22.93
CA ASN A 93 20.05 18.65 -22.30
C ASN A 93 21.54 18.68 -21.93
N GLY A 94 22.33 17.69 -22.37
CA GLY A 94 23.76 17.83 -22.64
C GLY A 94 24.72 18.03 -21.45
N ALA A 95 24.31 17.89 -20.19
CA ALA A 95 25.17 18.24 -19.06
C ALA A 95 25.61 17.01 -18.25
N ASP A 96 26.74 16.37 -18.57
CA ASP A 96 27.56 15.45 -17.73
C ASP A 96 26.80 14.41 -16.87
N SER A 97 25.55 14.12 -17.21
CA SER A 97 24.60 13.35 -16.39
C SER A 97 24.58 11.89 -16.84
N ILE A 98 25.69 11.39 -17.38
CA ILE A 98 25.86 9.98 -17.77
C ILE A 98 25.42 9.05 -16.63
N PRO A 99 25.77 9.31 -15.35
CA PRO A 99 25.32 8.46 -14.24
C PRO A 99 23.79 8.43 -14.07
N LEU A 100 23.08 9.54 -14.30
CA LEU A 100 21.62 9.60 -14.17
C LEU A 100 20.93 8.85 -15.31
N ILE A 101 21.43 8.99 -16.54
CA ILE A 101 20.89 8.25 -17.69
C ILE A 101 21.04 6.74 -17.46
N VAL A 102 22.20 6.30 -16.98
CA VAL A 102 22.45 4.90 -16.62
C VAL A 102 21.52 4.44 -15.50
N LEU A 103 21.33 5.28 -14.47
CA LEU A 103 20.43 4.99 -13.35
C LEU A 103 18.98 4.79 -13.81
N PHE A 104 18.42 5.71 -14.58
CA PHE A 104 17.04 5.59 -15.11
C PHE A 104 16.92 4.44 -16.12
N SER A 105 17.95 4.20 -16.94
CA SER A 105 17.97 3.03 -17.83
C SER A 105 17.96 1.70 -17.06
N LEU A 106 18.62 1.64 -15.90
CA LEU A 106 18.56 0.50 -14.98
C LEU A 106 17.21 0.40 -14.26
N LEU A 107 16.48 1.51 -14.13
CA LEU A 107 15.15 1.56 -13.52
C LEU A 107 14.10 0.89 -14.40
N ILE A 108 14.18 1.00 -15.72
CA ILE A 108 13.25 0.35 -16.67
C ILE A 108 12.98 -1.13 -16.34
N PRO A 109 13.98 -2.03 -16.26
CA PRO A 109 13.73 -3.43 -15.95
C PRO A 109 13.14 -3.61 -14.54
N VAL A 110 13.55 -2.79 -13.57
CA VAL A 110 12.99 -2.83 -12.20
C VAL A 110 11.50 -2.49 -12.21
N ILE A 111 11.11 -1.42 -12.91
CA ILE A 111 9.71 -1.00 -13.09
C ILE A 111 8.92 -2.11 -13.78
N TYR A 112 9.51 -2.72 -14.80
CA TYR A 112 8.87 -3.77 -15.58
C TYR A 112 8.57 -5.03 -14.74
N PHE A 113 9.56 -5.51 -13.98
CA PHE A 113 9.35 -6.61 -13.03
C PHE A 113 8.31 -6.24 -11.97
N TYR A 114 8.42 -5.05 -11.38
CA TYR A 114 7.47 -4.59 -10.37
C TYR A 114 6.03 -4.56 -10.91
N ASN A 115 5.82 -4.05 -12.12
CA ASN A 115 4.53 -4.03 -12.79
C ASN A 115 3.93 -5.45 -12.93
N ILE A 116 4.72 -6.44 -13.36
CA ILE A 116 4.27 -7.84 -13.48
C ILE A 116 3.95 -8.45 -12.11
N PHE A 117 4.87 -8.34 -11.14
CA PHE A 117 4.67 -8.88 -9.79
C PHE A 117 3.47 -8.26 -9.10
N ASP A 118 3.27 -6.96 -9.26
CA ASP A 118 2.16 -6.23 -8.70
C ASP A 118 0.82 -6.70 -9.30
N ALA A 119 0.74 -6.91 -10.62
CA ALA A 119 -0.44 -7.47 -11.27
C ALA A 119 -0.76 -8.90 -10.79
N LEU A 120 0.27 -9.76 -10.63
CA LEU A 120 0.10 -11.12 -10.14
C LEU A 120 -0.40 -11.16 -8.69
N GLN A 121 0.23 -10.39 -7.79
CA GLN A 121 -0.17 -10.32 -6.38
C GLN A 121 -1.56 -9.69 -6.20
N GLN A 122 -1.91 -8.70 -7.02
CA GLN A 122 -3.24 -8.10 -6.96
C GLN A 122 -4.32 -9.05 -7.43
N THR A 123 -4.02 -9.98 -8.33
CA THR A 123 -5.00 -10.97 -8.76
C THR A 123 -5.47 -11.83 -7.60
N ASP A 124 -4.54 -12.25 -6.73
CA ASP A 124 -4.88 -12.99 -5.51
C ASP A 124 -5.71 -12.15 -4.55
N LYS A 125 -5.31 -10.90 -4.32
CA LYS A 125 -6.04 -9.98 -3.44
C LYS A 125 -7.46 -9.74 -3.95
N VAL A 126 -7.64 -9.39 -5.22
CA VAL A 126 -8.96 -9.18 -5.83
C VAL A 126 -9.80 -10.44 -5.79
N ASN A 127 -9.24 -11.61 -6.11
CA ASN A 127 -10.00 -12.86 -6.07
C ASN A 127 -10.39 -13.27 -4.65
N ASN A 128 -9.59 -12.93 -3.64
CA ASN A 128 -9.92 -13.16 -2.23
C ASN A 128 -10.89 -12.11 -1.68
N ASP A 129 -10.83 -10.86 -2.15
CA ASP A 129 -11.71 -9.75 -1.78
C ASP A 129 -13.10 -9.83 -2.47
N VAL A 130 -13.24 -10.64 -3.52
CA VAL A 130 -14.54 -11.02 -4.10
C VAL A 130 -15.39 -11.83 -3.10
N THR A 131 -14.77 -12.53 -2.16
CA THR A 131 -15.48 -13.34 -1.15
C THR A 131 -16.12 -12.52 -0.01
N PRO A 132 -15.54 -11.38 0.47
CA PRO A 132 -16.20 -10.48 1.43
C PRO A 132 -17.12 -9.42 0.84
N SER A 133 -17.15 -9.21 -0.48
CA SER A 133 -17.97 -8.15 -1.10
C SER A 133 -19.48 -8.41 -1.06
N PHE A 134 -19.92 -9.53 -0.45
CA PHE A 134 -21.32 -9.91 -0.24
C PHE A 134 -22.14 -8.94 0.64
N TYR A 135 -21.55 -7.87 1.20
CA TYR A 135 -22.27 -6.87 2.02
C TYR A 135 -21.96 -5.39 1.70
N GLY A 136 -21.19 -5.06 0.65
CA GLY A 136 -20.68 -3.70 0.45
C GLY A 136 -20.90 -3.15 -0.96
N GLY A 137 -21.88 -2.27 -1.12
CA GLY A 137 -22.30 -1.66 -2.36
C GLY A 137 -21.23 -0.90 -3.15
N ASN A 138 -21.60 -0.64 -4.40
CA ASN A 138 -20.87 0.10 -5.43
C ASN A 138 -20.19 1.35 -4.85
N SER A 139 -18.85 1.34 -4.80
CA SER A 139 -18.04 2.38 -4.16
C SER A 139 -17.97 3.66 -5.00
N GLY A 140 -18.99 4.51 -4.81
CA GLY A 140 -18.95 5.96 -5.01
C GLY A 140 -19.20 6.72 -3.71
N ASP A 141 -20.02 6.19 -2.81
CA ASP A 141 -20.39 6.88 -1.58
C ASP A 141 -20.02 6.07 -0.33
N ALA A 142 -19.61 6.83 0.70
CA ALA A 142 -19.24 6.34 2.01
C ALA A 142 -20.25 5.29 2.52
N SER A 143 -19.82 4.03 2.58
CA SER A 143 -20.69 2.92 2.96
C SER A 143 -20.13 2.24 4.20
N TYR A 144 -20.78 2.45 5.34
CA TYR A 144 -20.60 1.62 6.54
C TYR A 144 -20.70 0.14 6.15
N THR A 145 -19.71 -0.69 6.50
CA THR A 145 -19.92 -2.14 6.48
C THR A 145 -20.89 -2.51 7.62
N PRO A 146 -21.86 -3.41 7.41
CA PRO A 146 -22.79 -3.85 8.47
C PRO A 146 -22.10 -4.40 9.74
N ASP A 147 -20.83 -4.80 9.63
CA ASP A 147 -19.99 -5.35 10.71
C ASP A 147 -19.16 -4.29 11.47
N GLY A 148 -19.39 -2.99 11.22
CA GLY A 148 -18.66 -1.91 11.92
C GLY A 148 -17.15 -1.84 11.63
N SER A 149 -16.63 -2.67 10.73
CA SER A 149 -15.23 -2.65 10.33
C SER A 149 -14.90 -1.36 9.55
N PRO A 150 -13.76 -0.71 9.82
CA PRO A 150 -13.39 0.52 9.11
C PRO A 150 -13.15 0.20 7.63
N VAL A 151 -13.94 0.82 6.75
CA VAL A 151 -13.72 0.80 5.30
C VAL A 151 -12.30 1.33 5.06
N ARG A 152 -11.44 0.50 4.47
CA ARG A 152 -10.05 0.89 4.17
C ARG A 152 -10.08 2.14 3.28
N LYS A 153 -9.81 3.29 3.92
CA LYS A 153 -9.71 4.59 3.25
C LYS A 153 -8.70 4.46 2.11
N ARG A 154 -9.17 4.71 0.89
CA ARG A 154 -8.35 4.79 -0.31
C ARG A 154 -7.19 5.76 -0.05
N ASN A 155 -5.97 5.22 0.02
CA ASN A 155 -4.79 6.00 0.28
C ASN A 155 -4.43 6.82 -0.97
N ASN A 156 -4.80 8.10 -0.98
CA ASN A 156 -4.44 9.06 -2.03
C ASN A 156 -2.96 9.50 -1.97
N GLY A 157 -2.16 8.90 -1.07
CA GLY A 157 -0.73 9.18 -0.90
C GLY A 157 0.09 9.05 -2.18
N PHE A 158 -0.33 8.19 -3.10
CA PHE A 158 0.34 8.05 -4.40
C PHE A 158 0.28 9.34 -5.24
N GLY A 159 -0.83 10.07 -5.20
CA GLY A 159 -0.96 11.35 -5.92
C GLY A 159 -0.03 12.42 -5.34
N TYR A 160 0.05 12.50 -4.01
CA TYR A 160 0.99 13.40 -3.33
C TYR A 160 2.45 13.05 -3.62
N LEU A 161 2.78 11.75 -3.71
CA LEU A 161 4.12 11.29 -4.06
C LEU A 161 4.50 11.73 -5.48
N LEU A 162 3.58 11.65 -6.44
CA LEU A 162 3.79 12.12 -7.82
C LEU A 162 4.03 13.63 -7.88
N ILE A 163 3.22 14.41 -7.16
CA ILE A 163 3.36 15.85 -7.10
C ILE A 163 4.73 16.20 -6.48
N ALA A 164 5.10 15.55 -5.38
CA ALA A 164 6.39 15.74 -4.74
C ALA A 164 7.55 15.35 -5.67
N ALA A 165 7.47 14.21 -6.35
CA ALA A 165 8.49 13.76 -7.31
C ALA A 165 8.62 14.74 -8.49
N GLY A 166 7.51 15.23 -9.03
CA GLY A 166 7.49 16.25 -10.07
C GLY A 166 8.10 17.58 -9.62
N ILE A 167 7.79 18.03 -8.40
CA ILE A 167 8.39 19.24 -7.80
C ILE A 167 9.89 19.06 -7.60
N VAL A 168 10.33 17.92 -7.06
CA VAL A 168 11.76 17.61 -6.88
C VAL A 168 12.47 17.60 -8.22
N LEU A 169 11.90 16.98 -9.24
CA LEU A 169 12.47 16.95 -10.58
C LEU A 169 12.51 18.34 -11.21
N PHE A 170 11.47 19.16 -11.01
CA PHE A 170 11.43 20.56 -11.43
C PHE A 170 12.49 21.42 -10.71
N LEU A 171 12.70 21.21 -9.41
CA LEU A 171 13.73 21.91 -8.63
C LEU A 171 15.14 21.53 -9.07
N ILE A 172 15.39 20.24 -9.33
CA ILE A 172 16.66 19.76 -9.88
C ILE A 172 16.87 20.34 -11.30
N HIS A 173 15.83 20.37 -12.13
CA HIS A 173 15.89 20.91 -13.48
C HIS A 173 16.18 22.42 -13.50
N SER A 174 15.55 23.18 -12.62
CA SER A 174 15.66 24.64 -12.59
C SER A 174 17.08 25.14 -12.28
N ARG A 175 18.02 24.24 -11.92
CA ARG A 175 19.42 24.54 -11.52
C ARG A 175 19.52 25.83 -10.71
N PRO A 176 18.70 26.03 -9.66
CA PRO A 176 18.62 27.33 -9.04
C PRO A 176 19.94 27.64 -8.35
N THR A 177 20.43 28.86 -8.51
CA THR A 177 21.78 29.27 -8.07
C THR A 177 22.01 29.06 -6.57
N TRP A 178 20.96 29.06 -5.75
CA TRP A 178 21.04 28.73 -4.33
C TRP A 178 21.38 27.24 -4.07
N LEU A 179 20.92 26.31 -4.91
CA LEU A 179 21.18 24.88 -4.77
C LEU A 179 22.64 24.57 -5.10
N ALA A 180 23.18 25.21 -6.14
CA ALA A 180 24.61 25.13 -6.46
C ALA A 180 25.48 25.66 -5.31
N ARG A 181 25.13 26.83 -4.75
CA ARG A 181 25.82 27.38 -3.57
C ARG A 181 25.72 26.48 -2.34
N ALA A 182 24.59 25.80 -2.14
CA ALA A 182 24.43 24.85 -1.03
C ALA A 182 25.35 23.63 -1.19
N PHE A 183 25.41 23.03 -2.38
CA PHE A 183 26.33 21.93 -2.65
C PHE A 183 27.80 22.35 -2.58
N GLU A 184 28.13 23.57 -3.01
CA GLU A 184 29.47 24.15 -2.88
C GLU A 184 29.85 24.41 -1.41
N LEU A 185 28.92 24.92 -0.59
CA LEU A 185 29.09 25.07 0.85
C LEU A 185 29.36 23.72 1.54
N VAL A 186 28.59 22.69 1.19
CA VAL A 186 28.73 21.33 1.76
C VAL A 186 30.01 20.63 1.26
N GLY A 187 30.39 20.84 0.00
CA GLY A 187 31.59 20.24 -0.61
C GLY A 187 32.89 21.02 -0.36
N SER A 188 32.80 22.26 0.13
CA SER A 188 33.97 23.07 0.47
C SER A 188 34.61 22.65 1.79
N SER A 189 35.89 23.00 1.98
CA SER A 189 36.60 22.85 3.25
C SER A 189 35.86 23.50 4.43
N ILE A 190 35.08 24.56 4.16
CA ILE A 190 34.23 25.24 5.15
C ILE A 190 33.09 24.33 5.60
N GLY A 191 32.44 23.62 4.69
CA GLY A 191 31.42 22.62 5.02
C GLY A 191 31.96 21.52 5.91
N ALA A 192 33.16 21.01 5.60
CA ALA A 192 33.83 20.00 6.42
C ALA A 192 34.13 20.49 7.85
N VAL A 193 34.63 21.72 8.02
CA VAL A 193 34.90 22.29 9.35
C VAL A 193 33.61 22.45 10.16
N VAL A 194 32.52 22.91 9.53
CA VAL A 194 31.20 23.01 10.17
C VAL A 194 30.69 21.64 10.60
N LEU A 195 30.85 20.61 9.76
CA LEU A 195 30.40 19.25 10.06
C LEU A 195 31.15 18.65 11.25
N ILE A 196 32.46 18.85 11.31
CA ILE A 196 33.30 18.43 12.45
C ILE A 196 32.86 19.16 13.72
N GLY A 197 32.63 20.47 13.65
CA GLY A 197 32.17 21.26 14.79
C GLY A 197 30.81 20.81 15.32
N VAL A 198 29.83 20.57 14.43
CA VAL A 198 28.50 20.07 14.80
C VAL A 198 28.59 18.66 15.39
N GLY A 199 29.42 17.79 14.82
CA GLY A 199 29.65 16.45 15.35
C GLY A 199 30.22 16.46 16.77
N LEU A 200 31.23 17.30 17.02
CA LEU A 200 31.81 17.50 18.35
C LEU A 200 30.79 18.10 19.34
N PHE A 201 29.99 19.07 18.90
CA PHE A 201 28.95 19.68 19.72
C PHE A 201 27.87 18.66 20.11
N MET A 202 27.40 17.85 19.16
CA MET A 202 26.41 16.80 19.42
C MET A 202 26.97 15.74 20.38
N PHE A 203 28.21 15.30 20.18
CA PHE A 203 28.88 14.34 21.07
C PHE A 203 29.05 14.89 22.50
N TYR A 204 29.41 16.16 22.61
CA TYR A 204 29.53 16.84 23.89
C TYR A 204 28.19 16.98 24.62
N ASN A 205 27.13 17.32 23.89
CA ASN A 205 25.78 17.43 24.44
C ASN A 205 25.22 16.07 24.91
N GLU A 206 25.53 14.99 24.19
CA GLU A 206 25.16 13.63 24.61
C GLU A 206 25.97 13.15 25.82
N SER A 207 27.26 13.52 25.89
CA SER A 207 28.13 13.21 27.03
C SER A 207 27.72 13.93 28.32
N ARG A 208 26.96 15.03 28.23
CA ARG A 208 26.38 15.74 29.38
C ARG A 208 25.05 15.15 29.87
N LYS A 209 24.43 14.25 29.09
CA LYS A 209 23.16 13.60 29.43
C LYS A 209 23.33 12.23 30.09
N LYS A 210 24.57 11.72 30.17
CA LYS A 210 24.96 10.61 31.05
C LYS A 210 25.41 11.14 32.40
#